data_AF-O77635-F1
#
_entry.id   AF-O77635-F1
#
_cell.length_a   1.000
_cell.length_b   1.000
_cell.length_c   1.000
_cell.angle_alpha   90.00
_cell.angle_beta   90.00
_cell.angle_gamma   90.00
#
_symmetry.space_group_name_H-M   'P 1'
#
loop_
_entity.id
_entity.type
_entity.pdbx_description
1 polymer ?
#
loop_
_entity_poly.entity_id
_entity_poly.type
_entity_poly.pdbx_seq_one_letter_code
_entity_poly.pdbx_strand_id
1 'polypeptide(L)'
;PCCEGKTCKLKSFAECAYGACCQDCRFRPGGTLCRGKTNECDVPEYCNGSSQFCQPDVFIQNGYPCQNNKAYCYNGMCQYYDAQCQVIFGSKAKAAPKECFLDVNSKGDRFGNCGFSGHEYKKCAIGNALCGKLQCENVQQLPVFGVVPAIIQTP
;
A
#
# COMPACT_ATOMS: atom_id res chain seq x y z
N PRO A 1 2.40 -29.20 -17.54
CA PRO A 1 1.84 -30.29 -18.37
C PRO A 1 0.40 -30.72 -17.97
N CYS A 2 -0.51 -29.77 -17.75
CA CYS A 2 -1.90 -30.02 -17.32
C CYS A 2 -2.94 -29.46 -18.33
N CYS A 3 -2.52 -28.50 -19.14
CA CYS A 3 -3.31 -27.88 -20.20
C CYS A 3 -2.74 -28.29 -21.57
N GLU A 4 -3.62 -28.49 -22.55
CA GLU A 4 -3.26 -28.68 -23.94
C GLU A 4 -3.08 -27.32 -24.62
N GLY A 5 -1.83 -26.98 -24.96
CA GLY A 5 -1.46 -25.64 -25.42
C GLY A 5 -2.10 -25.19 -26.74
N LYS A 6 -2.56 -26.11 -27.58
CA LYS A 6 -3.24 -25.76 -28.85
C LYS A 6 -4.71 -25.38 -28.66
N THR A 7 -5.38 -25.97 -27.67
CA THR A 7 -6.82 -25.84 -27.47
C THR A 7 -7.18 -25.03 -26.22
N CYS A 8 -6.18 -24.73 -25.37
CA CYS A 8 -6.36 -24.13 -24.05
C CYS A 8 -7.35 -24.92 -23.16
N LYS A 9 -7.45 -26.23 -23.37
CA LYS A 9 -8.31 -27.13 -22.57
C LYS A 9 -7.48 -27.90 -21.56
N LEU A 10 -8.07 -28.17 -20.40
CA LEU A 10 -7.49 -29.10 -19.44
C LEU A 10 -7.43 -30.51 -20.04
N LYS A 11 -6.36 -31.24 -19.73
CA LYS A 11 -6.28 -32.68 -20.02
C LYS A 11 -7.27 -33.43 -19.12
N SER A 12 -7.73 -34.60 -19.55
CA SER A 12 -8.79 -35.37 -18.86
C SER A 12 -8.50 -35.73 -17.39
N PHE A 13 -7.23 -35.80 -17.00
CA PHE A 13 -6.80 -36.11 -15.63
C PHE A 13 -6.57 -34.87 -14.75
N ALA A 14 -6.65 -33.66 -15.31
CA ALA A 14 -6.25 -32.43 -14.65
C ALA A 14 -7.47 -31.66 -14.13
N GLU A 15 -7.39 -31.22 -12.87
CA GLU A 15 -8.38 -30.33 -12.24
C GLU A 15 -8.00 -28.85 -12.43
N CYS A 16 -6.70 -28.58 -12.54
CA CYS A 16 -6.16 -27.24 -12.71
C CYS A 16 -4.90 -27.25 -13.60
N ALA A 17 -4.49 -26.06 -14.05
CA ALA A 17 -3.25 -25.91 -14.81
C ALA A 17 -2.33 -24.79 -14.34
N TYR A 18 -2.86 -23.80 -13.62
CA TYR A 18 -2.10 -22.65 -13.12
C TYR A 18 -2.76 -22.06 -11.87
N GLY A 19 -2.06 -21.16 -11.18
CA GLY A 19 -2.53 -20.51 -9.95
C GLY A 19 -1.83 -21.06 -8.71
N ALA A 20 -1.81 -20.25 -7.65
CA ALA A 20 -1.07 -20.55 -6.41
C ALA A 20 -1.60 -21.77 -5.64
N CYS A 21 -2.81 -22.22 -5.96
CA CYS A 21 -3.46 -23.40 -5.38
C CYS A 21 -3.51 -24.59 -6.33
N CYS A 22 -2.70 -24.59 -7.39
CA CYS A 22 -2.55 -25.74 -8.30
C CYS A 22 -1.18 -26.40 -8.10
N GLN A 23 -1.16 -27.70 -7.81
CA GLN A 23 0.06 -28.48 -7.70
C GLN A 23 -0.16 -29.84 -8.36
N ASP A 24 0.76 -30.23 -9.24
CA ASP A 24 0.69 -31.52 -9.96
C ASP A 24 -0.65 -31.78 -10.67
N CYS A 25 -1.18 -30.72 -11.31
CA CYS A 25 -2.46 -30.71 -12.02
C CYS A 25 -3.71 -30.95 -11.15
N ARG A 26 -3.58 -30.86 -9.82
CA ARG A 26 -4.66 -31.01 -8.84
C ARG A 26 -4.75 -29.81 -7.91
N PHE A 27 -5.92 -29.62 -7.31
CA PHE A 27 -6.06 -28.58 -6.29
C PHE A 27 -5.21 -28.92 -5.06
N ARG A 28 -4.50 -27.91 -4.53
CA ARG A 28 -3.81 -28.05 -3.24
C ARG A 28 -4.83 -28.24 -2.13
N PRO A 29 -4.54 -29.05 -1.10
CA PRO A 29 -5.47 -29.29 0.01
C PRO A 29 -5.96 -27.99 0.66
N GLY A 30 -7.18 -28.03 1.20
CA GLY A 30 -7.72 -26.95 2.02
C GLY A 30 -6.78 -26.61 3.19
N GLY A 31 -6.60 -25.32 3.47
CA GLY A 31 -5.69 -24.85 4.52
C GLY A 31 -4.23 -24.72 4.09
N THR A 32 -3.91 -24.96 2.81
CA THR A 32 -2.54 -24.76 2.32
C THR A 32 -2.26 -23.27 2.07
N LEU A 33 -1.21 -22.70 2.66
CA LEU A 33 -0.85 -21.29 2.48
C LEU A 33 -0.58 -20.98 1.00
N CYS A 34 -1.27 -19.96 0.47
CA CYS A 34 -1.07 -19.47 -0.90
C CYS A 34 -0.62 -18.02 -0.96
N ARG A 35 -0.90 -17.19 0.05
CA ARG A 35 -0.32 -15.87 0.24
C ARG A 35 0.00 -15.64 1.71
N GLY A 36 1.24 -15.25 2.00
CA GLY A 36 1.64 -14.85 3.36
C GLY A 36 1.33 -13.38 3.62
N LYS A 37 1.22 -13.00 4.90
CA LYS A 37 1.09 -11.61 5.30
C LYS A 37 2.31 -10.79 4.89
N THR A 38 2.09 -9.56 4.41
CA THR A 38 3.14 -8.61 4.03
C THR A 38 3.49 -7.63 5.15
N ASN A 39 2.54 -7.34 6.03
CA ASN A 39 2.69 -6.40 7.14
C ASN A 39 1.73 -6.76 8.30
N GLU A 40 1.70 -5.93 9.35
CA GLU A 40 0.86 -6.17 10.54
C GLU A 40 -0.65 -5.94 10.32
N CYS A 41 -1.02 -5.20 9.27
CA CYS A 41 -2.41 -4.93 8.87
C CYS A 41 -2.92 -5.91 7.80
N ASP A 42 -2.19 -6.98 7.54
CA ASP A 42 -2.44 -7.94 6.48
C ASP A 42 -2.64 -9.35 7.06
N VAL A 43 -3.48 -10.16 6.42
CA VAL A 43 -3.76 -11.54 6.87
C VAL A 43 -3.29 -12.55 5.83
N PRO A 44 -2.93 -13.78 6.21
CA PRO A 44 -2.60 -14.81 5.23
C PRO A 44 -3.85 -15.45 4.61
N GLU A 45 -3.79 -15.83 3.34
CA GLU A 45 -4.81 -16.62 2.65
C GLU A 45 -4.33 -18.03 2.34
N TYR A 46 -5.32 -18.92 2.35
CA TYR A 46 -5.12 -20.35 2.21
C TYR A 46 -6.00 -20.89 1.09
N CYS A 47 -5.50 -21.91 0.40
CA CYS A 47 -6.27 -22.66 -0.57
C CYS A 47 -7.50 -23.28 0.10
N ASN A 48 -8.63 -23.31 -0.60
CA ASN A 48 -9.87 -23.90 -0.11
C ASN A 48 -10.03 -25.39 -0.49
N GLY A 49 -9.11 -25.93 -1.31
CA GLY A 49 -9.18 -27.32 -1.77
C GLY A 49 -10.06 -27.57 -3.01
N SER A 50 -10.73 -26.54 -3.53
CA SER A 50 -11.68 -26.66 -4.65
C SER A 50 -11.46 -25.67 -5.78
N SER A 51 -10.44 -24.81 -5.67
CA SER A 51 -10.07 -23.81 -6.65
C SER A 51 -8.56 -23.81 -6.88
N GLN A 52 -8.16 -23.52 -8.12
CA GLN A 52 -6.75 -23.33 -8.48
C GLN A 52 -6.20 -21.96 -8.04
N PHE A 53 -7.09 -21.02 -7.72
CA PHE A 53 -6.75 -19.67 -7.27
C PHE A 53 -6.73 -19.59 -5.75
N CYS A 54 -5.83 -18.75 -5.24
CA CYS A 54 -5.86 -18.34 -3.84
C CYS A 54 -7.18 -17.60 -3.57
N GLN A 55 -7.63 -17.62 -2.31
CA GLN A 55 -8.82 -16.84 -1.94
C GLN A 55 -8.54 -15.32 -2.14
N PRO A 56 -9.59 -14.50 -2.27
CA PRO A 56 -9.42 -13.06 -2.40
C PRO A 56 -8.55 -12.48 -1.28
N ASP A 57 -7.66 -11.57 -1.65
CA ASP A 57 -6.81 -10.82 -0.72
C ASP A 57 -7.69 -9.97 0.20
N VAL A 58 -7.60 -10.24 1.50
CA VAL A 58 -8.31 -9.49 2.54
C VAL A 58 -7.31 -9.01 3.58
N PHE A 59 -7.72 -8.01 4.35
CA PHE A 59 -6.84 -7.35 5.30
C PHE A 59 -7.51 -7.13 6.65
N ILE A 60 -6.70 -6.81 7.65
CA ILE A 60 -7.18 -6.42 8.97
C ILE A 60 -8.10 -5.19 8.82
N GLN A 61 -9.24 -5.24 9.50
CA GLN A 61 -10.27 -4.20 9.43
C GLN A 61 -9.72 -2.78 9.63
N ASN A 62 -10.27 -1.83 8.87
CA ASN A 62 -9.90 -0.43 8.97
C ASN A 62 -10.12 0.09 10.41
N GLY A 63 -9.15 0.84 10.94
CA GLY A 63 -9.17 1.36 12.30
C GLY A 63 -8.55 0.43 13.36
N TYR A 64 -8.06 -0.77 12.98
CA TYR A 64 -7.31 -1.61 13.91
C TYR A 64 -5.97 -0.96 14.28
N PRO A 65 -5.58 -0.88 15.57
CA PRO A 65 -4.31 -0.28 15.97
C PRO A 65 -3.09 -1.02 15.41
N CYS A 66 -2.10 -0.27 14.96
CA CYS A 66 -0.83 -0.79 14.44
C CYS A 66 0.33 0.10 14.90
N GLN A 67 1.58 -0.33 14.67
CA GLN A 67 2.78 0.39 15.08
C GLN A 67 2.76 0.77 16.57
N ASN A 68 2.63 -0.23 17.46
CA ASN A 68 2.55 -0.02 18.92
C ASN A 68 1.47 1.00 19.35
N ASN A 69 0.28 0.92 18.76
CA ASN A 69 -0.87 1.82 19.00
C ASN A 69 -0.63 3.29 18.60
N LYS A 70 0.35 3.56 17.74
CA LYS A 70 0.62 4.93 17.24
C LYS A 70 -0.08 5.24 15.92
N ALA A 71 -0.60 4.22 15.25
CA ALA A 71 -1.23 4.32 13.95
C ALA A 71 -2.39 3.33 13.83
N TYR A 72 -3.08 3.38 12.70
CA TYR A 72 -4.21 2.50 12.42
C TYR A 72 -4.09 1.88 11.04
N CYS A 73 -4.57 0.65 10.92
CA CYS A 73 -4.71 -0.05 9.65
C CYS A 73 -5.77 0.64 8.78
N TYR A 74 -5.45 0.85 7.51
CA TYR A 74 -6.39 1.31 6.50
C TYR A 74 -6.02 0.71 5.14
N ASN A 75 -6.96 -0.04 4.55
CA ASN A 75 -6.78 -0.76 3.28
C ASN A 75 -5.53 -1.65 3.27
N GLY A 76 -5.34 -2.43 4.34
CA GLY A 76 -4.23 -3.40 4.45
C GLY A 76 -2.85 -2.82 4.76
N MET A 77 -2.77 -1.51 5.01
CA MET A 77 -1.51 -0.84 5.35
C MET A 77 -1.63 -0.11 6.68
N CYS A 78 -0.57 -0.17 7.50
CA CYS A 78 -0.46 0.64 8.70
C CYS A 78 -0.18 2.10 8.31
N GLN A 79 -1.11 3.01 8.60
CA GLN A 79 -1.02 4.40 8.15
C GLN A 79 -0.21 5.26 9.11
N TYR A 80 1.08 5.43 8.81
CA TYR A 80 1.95 6.39 9.49
C TYR A 80 2.87 7.11 8.49
N TYR A 81 3.25 8.35 8.82
CA TYR A 81 3.90 9.25 7.86
C TYR A 81 5.25 8.72 7.33
N ASP A 82 6.05 8.05 8.16
CA ASP A 82 7.33 7.49 7.72
C ASP A 82 7.14 6.43 6.63
N ALA A 83 6.20 5.49 6.81
CA ALA A 83 5.91 4.49 5.78
C ALA A 83 5.45 5.15 4.47
N GLN A 84 4.60 6.18 4.54
CA GLN A 84 4.17 6.89 3.34
C GLN A 84 5.35 7.57 2.63
N CYS A 85 6.23 8.25 3.37
CA CYS A 85 7.45 8.84 2.80
C CYS A 85 8.36 7.77 2.16
N GLN A 86 8.51 6.61 2.81
CA GLN A 86 9.36 5.53 2.31
C GLN A 86 8.82 4.87 1.04
N VAL A 87 7.51 4.67 0.96
CA VAL A 87 6.85 4.12 -0.24
C VAL A 87 6.99 5.07 -1.43
N ILE A 88 6.93 6.38 -1.20
CA ILE A 88 6.97 7.39 -2.29
C ILE A 88 8.40 7.73 -2.71
N PHE A 89 9.31 7.94 -1.75
CA PHE A 89 10.65 8.51 -1.98
C PHE A 89 11.79 7.53 -1.68
N GLY A 90 11.48 6.30 -1.30
CA GLY A 90 12.45 5.25 -0.98
C GLY A 90 12.78 5.14 0.51
N SER A 91 13.43 4.03 0.89
CA SER A 91 13.61 3.61 2.28
C SER A 91 14.35 4.59 3.21
N LYS A 92 15.09 5.56 2.66
CA LYS A 92 15.81 6.58 3.44
C LYS A 92 14.94 7.79 3.81
N ALA A 93 13.81 7.97 3.12
CA ALA A 93 12.89 9.06 3.42
C ALA A 93 12.18 8.82 4.74
N LYS A 94 11.86 9.90 5.44
CA LYS A 94 11.08 9.88 6.69
C LYS A 94 10.19 11.10 6.75
N ALA A 95 9.19 11.06 7.62
CA ALA A 95 8.34 12.20 7.88
C ALA A 95 9.18 13.36 8.44
N ALA A 96 8.89 14.56 7.97
CA ALA A 96 9.47 15.76 8.57
C ALA A 96 8.92 15.97 10.00
N PRO A 97 9.61 16.77 10.83
CA PRO A 97 9.09 17.16 12.14
C PRO A 97 7.71 17.82 12.06
N LYS A 98 6.94 17.72 13.14
CA LYS A 98 5.57 18.25 13.22
C LYS A 98 5.53 19.74 12.86
N GLU A 99 6.54 20.49 13.25
CA GLU A 99 6.71 21.92 12.99
C GLU A 99 6.69 22.22 11.50
N CYS A 100 7.33 21.37 10.68
CA CYS A 100 7.31 21.50 9.22
C CYS A 100 5.89 21.36 8.67
N PHE A 101 5.10 20.40 9.17
CA PHE A 101 3.69 20.29 8.79
C PHE A 101 2.90 21.53 9.16
N LEU A 102 3.06 22.04 10.39
CA LEU A 102 2.35 23.23 10.87
C LEU A 102 2.66 24.47 10.03
N ASP A 103 3.95 24.71 9.78
CA ASP A 103 4.42 25.92 9.11
C ASP A 103 4.18 25.88 7.61
N VAL A 104 4.44 24.74 6.96
CA VAL A 104 4.36 24.63 5.50
C VAL A 104 2.90 24.45 5.06
N ASN A 105 2.10 23.61 5.74
CA ASN A 105 0.71 23.39 5.33
C ASN A 105 -0.23 24.56 5.66
N SER A 106 0.14 25.46 6.58
CA SER A 106 -0.61 26.69 6.85
C SER A 106 -0.43 27.77 5.78
N LYS A 107 0.62 27.67 4.94
CA LYS A 107 0.85 28.62 3.82
C LYS A 107 -0.20 28.52 2.73
N GLY A 108 -0.70 27.31 2.44
CA GLY A 108 -1.68 27.08 1.37
C GLY A 108 -1.11 27.41 0.01
N ASP A 109 0.02 26.80 -0.33
CA ASP A 109 0.70 26.92 -1.60
C ASP A 109 1.08 25.54 -2.17
N ARG A 110 1.87 25.51 -3.25
CA ARG A 110 2.34 24.27 -3.88
C ARG A 110 3.19 23.38 -2.96
N PHE A 111 3.81 23.94 -1.92
CA PHE A 111 4.69 23.22 -1.00
C PHE A 111 3.91 22.64 0.19
N GLY A 112 2.88 23.34 0.67
CA GLY A 112 1.98 22.84 1.71
C GLY A 112 0.57 23.41 1.65
N ASN A 113 -0.41 22.52 1.77
CA ASN A 113 -1.83 22.84 1.67
C ASN A 113 -2.70 21.69 2.21
N CYS A 114 -3.99 21.95 2.37
CA CYS A 114 -5.04 20.99 2.74
C CYS A 114 -5.89 20.59 1.51
N GLY A 115 -5.25 20.46 0.36
CA GLY A 115 -5.88 20.15 -0.91
C GLY A 115 -5.93 21.32 -1.87
N PHE A 116 -6.32 21.00 -3.10
CA PHE A 116 -6.46 21.93 -4.22
C PHE A 116 -7.91 21.94 -4.68
N SER A 117 -8.55 23.10 -4.68
CA SER A 117 -9.97 23.26 -5.05
C SER A 117 -10.15 24.59 -5.75
N GLY A 118 -10.96 24.63 -6.82
CA GLY A 118 -11.26 25.88 -7.53
C GLY A 118 -10.03 26.60 -8.08
N HIS A 119 -8.99 25.85 -8.50
CA HIS A 119 -7.69 26.35 -8.94
C HIS A 119 -6.80 27.01 -7.87
N GLU A 120 -7.15 26.90 -6.59
CA GLU A 120 -6.37 27.44 -5.49
C GLU A 120 -5.96 26.37 -4.47
N TYR A 121 -4.84 26.61 -3.82
CA TYR A 121 -4.38 25.79 -2.70
C TYR A 121 -5.06 26.23 -1.41
N LYS A 122 -5.65 25.27 -0.69
CA LYS A 122 -6.32 25.55 0.58
C LYS A 122 -5.31 25.61 1.71
N LYS A 123 -5.30 26.70 2.48
CA LYS A 123 -4.55 26.78 3.75
C LYS A 123 -5.09 25.78 4.76
N CYS A 124 -4.21 25.07 5.45
CA CYS A 124 -4.62 24.23 6.57
C CYS A 124 -4.88 25.06 7.82
N ALA A 125 -5.97 24.75 8.52
CA ALA A 125 -6.10 25.10 9.94
C ALA A 125 -5.04 24.34 10.74
N ILE A 126 -4.53 24.94 11.84
CA ILE A 126 -3.46 24.36 12.66
C ILE A 126 -3.79 22.93 13.09
N GLY A 127 -5.02 22.66 13.52
CA GLY A 127 -5.47 21.32 13.93
C GLY A 127 -5.51 20.27 12.80
N ASN A 128 -5.51 20.71 11.54
CA ASN A 128 -5.57 19.85 10.36
C ASN A 128 -4.25 19.82 9.58
N ALA A 129 -3.22 20.52 10.04
CA ALA A 129 -1.96 20.63 9.32
C ALA A 129 -1.24 19.28 9.12
N LEU A 130 -1.45 18.31 10.00
CA LEU A 130 -0.95 16.93 9.86
C LEU A 130 -1.79 16.06 8.89
N CYS A 131 -2.97 16.52 8.51
CA CYS A 131 -3.84 15.87 7.51
C CYS A 131 -3.73 16.52 6.13
N GLY A 132 -2.87 17.54 5.98
CA GLY A 132 -2.60 18.20 4.72
C GLY A 132 -1.60 17.43 3.86
N LYS A 133 -0.91 18.16 2.97
CA LYS A 133 0.14 17.61 2.13
C LYS A 133 1.25 16.99 3.00
N LEU A 134 1.64 15.77 2.66
CA LEU A 134 2.72 15.03 3.31
C LEU A 134 4.04 15.81 3.19
N GLN A 135 4.73 15.96 4.32
CA GLN A 135 6.06 16.58 4.40
C GLN A 135 7.09 15.49 4.74
N CYS A 136 8.07 15.30 3.87
CA CYS A 136 9.12 14.29 4.01
C CYS A 136 10.50 14.95 3.97
N GLU A 137 11.44 14.37 4.69
CA GLU A 137 12.87 14.71 4.62
C GLU A 137 13.68 13.52 4.07
N ASN A 138 14.96 13.75 3.75
CA ASN A 138 15.85 12.77 3.10
C ASN A 138 15.35 12.26 1.74
N VAL A 139 14.67 13.12 0.98
CA VAL A 139 14.20 12.81 -0.37
C VAL A 139 15.39 12.86 -1.35
N GLN A 140 15.91 11.69 -1.73
CA GLN A 140 17.09 11.56 -2.62
C GLN A 140 16.72 11.26 -4.08
N GLN A 141 15.54 10.71 -4.32
CA GLN A 141 15.08 10.31 -5.65
C GLN A 141 13.67 10.81 -5.90
N LEU A 142 13.42 11.29 -7.12
CA LEU A 142 12.07 11.64 -7.55
C LEU A 142 11.27 10.35 -7.79
N PRO A 143 9.96 10.33 -7.46
CA PRO A 143 9.12 9.16 -7.72
C PRO A 143 9.10 8.88 -9.23
N VAL A 144 9.20 7.60 -9.60
CA VAL A 144 9.17 7.17 -11.02
C VAL A 144 7.77 7.34 -11.63
N PHE A 145 6.73 7.47 -10.80
CA PHE A 145 5.33 7.45 -11.22
C PHE A 145 4.59 8.72 -10.86
N GLY A 146 4.39 9.63 -11.83
CA GLY A 146 3.33 10.66 -11.87
C GLY A 146 3.23 11.70 -10.74
N VAL A 147 3.90 11.49 -9.61
CA VAL A 147 3.94 12.39 -8.47
C VAL A 147 5.12 13.32 -8.67
N VAL A 148 4.83 14.57 -9.02
CA VAL A 148 5.83 15.64 -9.08
C VAL A 148 5.89 16.29 -7.69
N PRO A 149 6.90 15.98 -6.85
CA PRO A 149 7.01 16.60 -5.53
C PRO A 149 7.42 18.07 -5.66
N ALA A 150 6.95 18.88 -4.71
CA ALA A 150 7.48 20.20 -4.49
C ALA A 150 8.61 20.09 -3.44
N ILE A 151 9.85 20.39 -3.84
CA ILE A 151 11.04 20.24 -2.99
C ILE A 151 11.40 21.60 -2.38
N ILE A 152 11.60 21.63 -1.07
CA ILE A 152 12.24 22.74 -0.35
C ILE A 152 13.66 22.27 -0.01
N GLN A 153 14.68 22.99 -0.47
CA GLN A 153 16.07 22.77 -0.08
C GLN A 153 16.42 23.82 0.99
N THR A 154 16.74 23.36 2.19
CA THR A 154 17.39 24.19 3.22
C THR A 154 18.90 24.13 3.02
N PRO A 155 19.64 25.23 3.24
CA PRO A 155 21.10 25.23 3.21
C PRO A 155 21.75 24.19 4.12
#